data_AF-A0A9C9SLL2-F1
#
_entry.id   AF-A0A9C9SLL2-F1
#
_cell.length_a   1.000
_cell.length_b   1.000
_cell.length_c   1.000
_cell.angle_alpha   90.00
_cell.angle_beta   90.00
_cell.angle_gamma   90.00
#
_symmetry.space_group_name_H-M   'P 1'
#
loop_
_entity.id
_entity.type
_entity.pdbx_description
1 polymer ?
#
loop_
_entity_poly.entity_id
_entity_poly.type
_entity_poly.pdbx_seq_one_letter_code
_entity_poly.pdbx_strand_id
1 'polypeptide(L)'
;FNAGGRNTEVYFSPNIKKHLMAGIKNARESIDIAIYVFTDRDIAELLNKKAKEGVKIRVLFGETSDEYSSSVDEYLTTAIYKKRDGIHRFESDGIMHDKFAIVDNRILITGSYNWTYSANAKNNENLIIIKNNDSVIKRYEKEFLRLWKRGRVRKTNIVKGEINFNNINDVKKCKGKYVTGIGTVRNVGFSKRSGTYFLNFGERRGGFTIVIFKRTASSYINNRGSIFNLKGKTVRCYGKIKYYKKYGYEIILNDYKKLEIVND
;
A
#
# COMPACT_ATOMS: atom_id res chain seq x y z
N PHE A 1 -7.12 -43.45 -0.61
CA PHE A 1 -7.11 -42.16 -1.32
C PHE A 1 -5.92 -42.13 -2.26
N ASN A 2 -6.16 -42.42 -3.53
CA ASN A 2 -5.10 -42.48 -4.52
C ASN A 2 -4.66 -41.05 -4.85
N ALA A 3 -3.37 -40.78 -4.66
CA ALA A 3 -2.74 -39.49 -4.80
C ALA A 3 -2.53 -39.18 -6.29
N GLY A 4 -3.39 -38.34 -6.86
CA GLY A 4 -3.13 -37.61 -8.10
C GLY A 4 -2.19 -36.44 -7.81
N GLY A 5 -1.03 -36.42 -8.46
CA GLY A 5 0.15 -35.63 -8.13
C GLY A 5 -0.01 -34.09 -8.07
N ARG A 6 0.78 -33.50 -7.17
CA ARG A 6 1.33 -32.12 -7.14
C ARG A 6 0.39 -30.94 -7.44
N ASN A 7 -0.86 -30.98 -7.01
CA ASN A 7 -1.77 -29.83 -7.10
C ASN A 7 -1.84 -28.99 -5.81
N THR A 8 -1.18 -29.41 -4.73
CA THR A 8 -1.10 -28.65 -3.48
C THR A 8 0.35 -28.53 -3.03
N GLU A 9 0.76 -27.30 -2.76
CA GLU A 9 2.07 -26.97 -2.19
C GLU A 9 1.85 -26.29 -0.83
N VAL A 10 2.68 -26.63 0.16
CA VAL A 10 2.61 -26.04 1.51
C VAL A 10 3.98 -25.53 1.88
N TYR A 11 4.03 -24.31 2.43
CA TYR A 11 5.24 -23.64 2.86
C TYR A 11 5.03 -23.06 4.26
N PHE A 12 6.11 -22.98 5.03
CA PHE A 12 6.12 -22.40 6.37
C PHE A 12 7.19 -21.31 6.46
N SER A 13 6.89 -20.22 7.17
CA SER A 13 7.85 -19.15 7.42
C SER A 13 9.11 -19.67 8.14
N PRO A 14 10.26 -18.98 7.97
CA PRO A 14 10.43 -17.70 7.25
C PRO A 14 10.59 -17.86 5.72
N ASN A 15 10.61 -16.72 5.01
CA ASN A 15 10.97 -16.61 3.58
C ASN A 15 10.02 -17.26 2.57
N ILE A 16 8.73 -17.29 2.89
CA ILE A 16 7.68 -17.85 2.02
C ILE A 16 7.11 -16.87 0.99
N LYS A 17 7.42 -15.56 1.12
CA LYS A 17 7.01 -14.50 0.17
C LYS A 17 7.28 -14.86 -1.30
N LYS A 18 8.41 -15.52 -1.58
CA LYS A 18 8.81 -15.92 -2.95
C LYS A 18 7.77 -16.84 -3.62
N HIS A 19 7.12 -17.72 -2.85
CA HIS A 19 6.12 -18.65 -3.36
C HIS A 19 4.80 -17.94 -3.67
N LEU A 20 4.36 -17.04 -2.79
CA LEU A 20 3.22 -16.15 -3.06
C LEU A 20 3.44 -15.31 -4.33
N MET A 21 4.61 -14.66 -4.43
CA MET A 21 4.93 -13.84 -5.61
C MET A 21 5.00 -14.69 -6.89
N ALA A 22 5.53 -15.91 -6.83
CA ALA A 22 5.56 -16.82 -7.98
C ALA A 22 4.14 -17.20 -8.44
N GLY A 23 3.21 -17.45 -7.51
CA GLY A 23 1.81 -17.72 -7.82
C GLY A 23 1.10 -16.56 -8.53
N ILE A 24 1.44 -15.30 -8.18
CA ILE A 24 0.87 -14.09 -8.80
C ILE A 24 1.57 -13.74 -10.13
N LYS A 25 2.87 -14.01 -10.25
CA LYS A 25 3.71 -13.55 -11.37
C LYS A 25 3.23 -14.02 -12.75
N ASN A 26 2.53 -15.15 -12.82
CA ASN A 26 2.05 -15.71 -14.09
C ASN A 26 0.59 -15.40 -14.40
N ALA A 27 -0.10 -14.62 -13.56
CA ALA A 27 -1.49 -14.21 -13.79
C ALA A 27 -1.66 -13.52 -15.15
N ARG A 28 -2.74 -13.86 -15.85
CA ARG A 28 -3.08 -13.34 -17.19
C ARG A 28 -4.46 -12.70 -17.26
N GLU A 29 -5.41 -13.12 -16.44
CA GLU A 29 -6.82 -12.74 -16.54
C GLU A 29 -7.29 -11.99 -15.30
N SER A 30 -7.15 -12.60 -14.11
CA SER A 30 -7.72 -12.07 -12.88
C SER A 30 -6.94 -12.42 -11.62
N ILE A 31 -7.02 -11.54 -10.63
CA ILE A 31 -6.53 -11.77 -9.27
C ILE A 31 -7.56 -11.20 -8.28
N ASP A 32 -8.19 -12.06 -7.48
CA ASP A 32 -9.09 -11.68 -6.40
C ASP A 32 -8.44 -11.94 -5.04
N ILE A 33 -8.37 -10.93 -4.18
CA ILE A 33 -7.60 -10.97 -2.93
C ILE A 33 -8.48 -10.58 -1.76
N ALA A 34 -8.63 -11.46 -0.77
CA ALA A 34 -9.15 -11.10 0.55
C ALA A 34 -7.99 -11.20 1.56
N ILE A 35 -7.60 -10.07 2.14
CA ILE A 35 -6.41 -10.01 2.99
C ILE A 35 -6.67 -9.14 4.22
N TYR A 36 -6.42 -9.69 5.40
CA TYR A 36 -6.57 -8.97 6.66
C TYR A 36 -5.57 -7.80 6.74
N VAL A 37 -4.26 -8.08 6.73
CA VAL A 37 -3.21 -7.04 6.72
C VAL A 37 -2.29 -7.20 5.51
N PHE A 38 -2.12 -6.11 4.77
CA PHE A 38 -1.23 -6.04 3.60
C PHE A 38 -0.42 -4.73 3.65
N THR A 39 0.89 -4.86 3.84
CA THR A 39 1.85 -3.74 3.92
C THR A 39 3.12 -3.96 3.10
N ASP A 40 3.29 -5.15 2.48
CA ASP A 40 4.47 -5.48 1.69
C ASP A 40 4.46 -4.80 0.31
N ARG A 41 5.45 -3.93 0.08
CA ARG A 41 5.52 -3.11 -1.14
C ARG A 41 5.91 -3.91 -2.39
N ASP A 42 6.67 -4.98 -2.27
CA ASP A 42 7.09 -5.72 -3.47
C ASP A 42 5.92 -6.53 -4.05
N ILE A 43 5.03 -7.01 -3.17
CA ILE A 43 3.78 -7.65 -3.61
C ILE A 43 2.88 -6.60 -4.28
N ALA A 44 2.78 -5.38 -3.72
CA ALA A 44 1.99 -4.30 -4.32
C ALA A 44 2.52 -3.87 -5.69
N GLU A 45 3.84 -3.77 -5.85
CA GLU A 45 4.49 -3.47 -7.12
C GLU A 45 4.24 -4.56 -8.17
N LEU A 46 4.26 -5.83 -7.77
CA LEU A 46 3.89 -6.94 -8.66
C LEU A 46 2.44 -6.83 -9.12
N LEU A 47 1.50 -6.56 -8.20
CA LEU A 47 0.08 -6.36 -8.56
C LEU A 47 -0.09 -5.16 -9.50
N ASN A 48 0.61 -4.06 -9.26
CA ASN A 48 0.60 -2.90 -10.15
C ASN A 48 1.12 -3.22 -11.54
N LYS A 49 2.19 -4.01 -11.64
CA LYS A 49 2.70 -4.51 -12.92
C LYS A 49 1.63 -5.34 -13.63
N LYS A 50 0.98 -6.27 -12.93
CA LYS A 50 -0.11 -7.09 -13.48
C LYS A 50 -1.31 -6.28 -13.94
N ALA A 51 -1.72 -5.27 -13.18
CA ALA A 51 -2.80 -4.37 -13.59
C ALA A 51 -2.45 -3.60 -14.89
N LYS A 52 -1.19 -3.17 -15.05
CA LYS A 52 -0.70 -2.54 -16.29
C LYS A 52 -0.65 -3.51 -17.47
N GLU A 53 -0.38 -4.79 -17.21
CA GLU A 53 -0.46 -5.88 -18.20
C GLU A 53 -1.91 -6.25 -18.57
N GLY A 54 -2.92 -5.62 -17.95
CA GLY A 54 -4.34 -5.80 -18.27
C GLY A 54 -5.11 -6.71 -17.31
N VAL A 55 -4.41 -7.43 -16.42
CA VAL A 55 -5.01 -8.35 -15.43
C VAL A 55 -6.02 -7.60 -14.55
N LYS A 56 -7.22 -8.17 -14.39
CA LYS A 56 -8.25 -7.60 -13.52
C LYS A 56 -7.93 -7.93 -12.06
N ILE A 57 -7.71 -6.91 -11.23
CA ILE A 57 -7.36 -7.11 -9.82
C ILE A 57 -8.44 -6.54 -8.91
N ARG A 58 -8.91 -7.35 -7.96
CA ARG A 58 -9.79 -6.94 -6.86
C ARG A 58 -9.13 -7.24 -5.53
N VAL A 59 -9.09 -6.26 -4.63
CA VAL A 59 -8.49 -6.40 -3.29
C VAL A 59 -9.51 -5.97 -2.24
N LEU A 60 -9.85 -6.89 -1.34
CA LEU A 60 -10.67 -6.64 -0.17
C LEU A 60 -9.77 -6.65 1.07
N PHE A 61 -9.69 -5.52 1.75
CA PHE A 61 -8.94 -5.36 2.99
C PHE A 61 -9.82 -5.64 4.21
N GLY A 62 -9.28 -6.39 5.18
CA GLY A 62 -10.00 -6.75 6.41
C GLY A 62 -9.72 -5.81 7.58
N GLU A 63 -8.47 -5.35 7.73
CA GLU A 63 -8.11 -4.36 8.75
C GLU A 63 -8.47 -2.94 8.29
N THR A 64 -9.28 -2.25 9.10
CA THR A 64 -9.81 -0.91 8.80
C THR A 64 -9.07 0.20 9.54
N SER A 65 -8.21 -0.12 10.52
CA SER A 65 -7.42 0.90 11.22
C SER A 65 -6.52 1.67 10.26
N ASP A 66 -6.53 3.00 10.38
CA ASP A 66 -5.76 3.92 9.53
C ASP A 66 -4.24 3.71 9.65
N GLU A 67 -3.78 3.06 10.72
CA GLU A 67 -2.37 2.83 11.05
C GLU A 67 -1.71 1.76 10.18
N TYR A 68 -2.38 0.63 9.93
CA TYR A 68 -1.87 -0.45 9.07
C TYR A 68 -2.38 -0.37 7.65
N SER A 69 -3.61 0.11 7.47
CA SER A 69 -4.30 0.09 6.19
C SER A 69 -3.85 1.16 5.19
N SER A 70 -3.06 2.15 5.63
CA SER A 70 -2.72 3.32 4.84
C SER A 70 -1.40 3.21 4.07
N SER A 71 -0.60 2.17 4.27
CA SER A 71 0.68 2.09 3.56
C SER A 71 0.52 1.54 2.15
N VAL A 72 -0.06 0.36 1.96
CA VAL A 72 -0.10 -0.31 0.64
C VAL A 72 -1.23 0.18 -0.28
N ASP A 73 -2.37 0.57 0.29
CA ASP A 73 -3.51 1.14 -0.44
C ASP A 73 -3.01 2.32 -1.31
N GLU A 74 -2.17 3.18 -0.73
CA GLU A 74 -1.54 4.32 -1.42
C GLU A 74 -0.50 3.93 -2.49
N TYR A 75 0.02 2.70 -2.44
CA TYR A 75 0.94 2.15 -3.45
C TYR A 75 0.20 1.49 -4.61
N LEU A 76 -1.02 1.00 -4.40
CA LEU A 76 -1.80 0.39 -5.48
C LEU A 76 -2.19 1.48 -6.49
N THR A 77 -1.97 1.18 -7.76
CA THR A 77 -2.05 2.16 -8.84
C THR A 77 -3.49 2.51 -9.16
N THR A 78 -3.67 3.68 -9.79
CA THR A 78 -4.94 4.01 -10.41
C THR A 78 -5.38 2.99 -11.46
N ALA A 79 -4.52 2.15 -12.03
CA ALA A 79 -4.97 1.06 -12.91
C ALA A 79 -5.87 0.03 -12.16
N ILE A 80 -5.57 -0.21 -10.88
CA ILE A 80 -6.41 -1.04 -10.00
C ILE A 80 -7.69 -0.27 -9.60
N TYR A 81 -7.59 1.04 -9.35
CA TYR A 81 -8.76 1.88 -9.01
C TYR A 81 -9.68 2.25 -10.19
N LYS A 82 -9.13 2.44 -11.41
CA LYS A 82 -9.81 3.00 -12.59
C LYS A 82 -10.74 1.99 -13.25
N LYS A 83 -10.57 0.69 -13.00
CA LYS A 83 -11.58 -0.34 -13.32
C LYS A 83 -12.70 -0.38 -12.25
N ARG A 84 -13.12 0.81 -11.77
CA ARG A 84 -14.31 1.11 -10.94
C ARG A 84 -14.69 -0.05 -10.01
N ASP A 85 -14.05 -0.08 -8.83
CA ASP A 85 -14.33 -0.94 -7.67
C ASP A 85 -13.18 -1.86 -7.25
N GLY A 86 -11.99 -1.81 -7.86
CA GLY A 86 -10.90 -2.77 -7.59
C GLY A 86 -10.37 -2.85 -6.14
N ILE A 87 -10.69 -1.92 -5.24
CA ILE A 87 -10.25 -1.95 -3.84
C ILE A 87 -11.42 -1.66 -2.90
N HIS A 88 -11.78 -2.65 -2.08
CA HIS A 88 -12.83 -2.56 -1.08
C HIS A 88 -12.26 -2.75 0.33
N ARG A 89 -12.96 -2.21 1.32
CA ARG A 89 -12.73 -2.49 2.75
C ARG A 89 -13.94 -3.20 3.31
N PHE A 90 -13.69 -4.26 4.06
CA PHE A 90 -14.76 -4.97 4.73
C PHE A 90 -15.15 -4.23 6.00
N GLU A 91 -16.43 -3.91 6.14
CA GLU A 91 -17.00 -3.28 7.34
C GLU A 91 -18.04 -4.24 7.93
N SER A 92 -17.82 -4.66 9.17
CA SER A 92 -18.76 -5.46 9.96
C SER A 92 -18.47 -5.30 11.46
N ASP A 93 -19.37 -5.79 12.31
CA ASP A 93 -19.15 -5.83 13.77
C ASP A 93 -18.01 -6.76 14.19
N GLY A 94 -17.60 -7.68 13.30
CA GLY A 94 -16.39 -8.51 13.43
C GLY A 94 -15.29 -8.10 12.45
N ILE A 95 -14.21 -8.90 12.41
CA ILE A 95 -13.09 -8.70 11.48
C ILE A 95 -13.15 -9.66 10.28
N MET A 96 -12.79 -9.19 9.08
CA MET A 96 -12.45 -10.12 7.98
C MET A 96 -11.00 -10.56 8.17
N HIS A 97 -10.81 -11.76 8.73
CA HIS A 97 -9.49 -12.29 9.04
C HIS A 97 -8.97 -13.27 7.98
N ASP A 98 -9.51 -13.24 6.76
CA ASP A 98 -9.03 -14.06 5.67
C ASP A 98 -7.67 -13.59 5.14
N LYS A 99 -6.90 -14.54 4.61
CA LYS A 99 -5.69 -14.29 3.83
C LYS A 99 -5.67 -15.25 2.66
N PHE A 100 -6.34 -14.89 1.57
CA PHE A 100 -6.30 -15.68 0.34
C PHE A 100 -6.28 -14.83 -0.92
N ALA A 101 -5.77 -15.43 -1.99
CA ALA A 101 -5.84 -14.91 -3.35
C ALA A 101 -6.28 -16.01 -4.31
N ILE A 102 -7.11 -15.65 -5.28
CA ILE A 102 -7.55 -16.51 -6.39
C ILE A 102 -6.96 -15.91 -7.66
N VAL A 103 -6.14 -16.67 -8.38
CA VAL A 103 -5.47 -16.23 -9.60
C VAL A 103 -6.01 -17.03 -10.78
N ASP A 104 -6.48 -16.30 -11.80
CA ASP A 104 -7.04 -16.81 -13.06
C ASP A 104 -8.07 -17.94 -12.86
N ASN A 105 -8.81 -17.91 -11.76
CA ASN A 105 -9.79 -18.94 -11.34
C ASN A 105 -9.22 -20.37 -11.29
N ARG A 106 -7.89 -20.52 -11.20
CA ARG A 106 -7.18 -21.81 -11.28
C ARG A 106 -6.17 -22.04 -10.17
N ILE A 107 -5.75 -20.98 -9.49
CA ILE A 107 -4.80 -21.07 -8.38
C ILE A 107 -5.43 -20.38 -7.17
N LEU A 108 -5.57 -21.13 -6.08
CA LEU A 108 -5.87 -20.59 -4.76
C LEU A 108 -4.57 -20.52 -3.96
N ILE A 109 -4.28 -19.36 -3.39
CA ILE A 109 -3.21 -19.15 -2.43
C ILE A 109 -3.88 -18.77 -1.11
N THR A 110 -3.61 -19.48 -0.02
CA THR A 110 -4.27 -19.25 1.28
C THR A 110 -3.35 -19.62 2.46
N GLY A 111 -3.76 -19.37 3.69
CA GLY A 111 -3.03 -19.75 4.90
C GLY A 111 -3.17 -18.70 6.01
N SER A 112 -2.25 -18.71 6.97
CA SER A 112 -2.19 -17.67 8.02
C SER A 112 -1.46 -16.40 7.56
N TYR A 113 -0.67 -16.49 6.49
CA TYR A 113 0.27 -15.47 6.04
C TYR A 113 -0.38 -14.14 5.66
N ASN A 114 -0.30 -13.16 6.55
CA ASN A 114 -0.52 -11.76 6.20
C ASN A 114 0.57 -11.24 5.25
N TRP A 115 0.26 -10.29 4.39
CA TRP A 115 1.22 -9.80 3.39
C TRP A 115 2.06 -8.67 3.97
N THR A 116 2.88 -9.02 4.95
CA THR A 116 3.71 -8.09 5.72
C THR A 116 5.13 -8.61 5.87
N TYR A 117 6.06 -7.69 6.18
CA TYR A 117 7.44 -8.06 6.47
C TYR A 117 7.55 -9.00 7.68
N SER A 118 6.80 -8.73 8.76
CA SER A 118 6.84 -9.56 9.98
C SER A 118 6.33 -10.97 9.72
N ALA A 119 5.26 -11.12 8.93
CA ALA A 119 4.77 -12.44 8.54
C ALA A 119 5.82 -13.25 7.77
N ASN A 120 6.62 -12.59 6.91
CA ASN A 120 7.66 -13.26 6.14
C ASN A 120 8.92 -13.61 6.95
N ALA A 121 9.32 -12.72 7.86
CA ALA A 121 10.66 -12.75 8.44
C ALA A 121 10.69 -13.12 9.93
N LYS A 122 9.56 -13.04 10.65
CA LYS A 122 9.53 -13.16 12.11
C LYS A 122 8.48 -14.12 12.63
N ASN A 123 7.26 -14.07 12.08
CA ASN A 123 6.16 -14.88 12.58
C ASN A 123 6.23 -16.31 12.05
N ASN A 124 5.67 -17.25 12.80
CA ASN A 124 5.35 -18.58 12.31
C ASN A 124 4.06 -18.49 11.49
N GLU A 125 4.17 -18.70 10.18
CA GLU A 125 3.07 -18.59 9.24
C GLU A 125 3.07 -19.79 8.29
N ASN A 126 1.92 -20.12 7.73
CA ASN A 126 1.81 -21.09 6.64
C ASN A 126 1.26 -20.43 5.36
N LEU A 127 1.68 -20.95 4.22
CA LEU A 127 1.17 -20.63 2.89
C LEU A 127 0.84 -21.93 2.16
N ILE A 128 -0.37 -22.04 1.66
CA ILE A 128 -0.88 -23.18 0.91
C ILE A 128 -1.22 -22.68 -0.50
N ILE A 129 -0.70 -23.35 -1.52
CA ILE A 129 -1.02 -23.08 -2.92
C ILE A 129 -1.72 -24.31 -3.48
N ILE A 130 -2.97 -24.15 -3.91
CA ILE A 130 -3.79 -25.19 -4.52
C ILE A 130 -4.02 -24.81 -5.98
N LYS A 131 -3.65 -25.69 -6.91
CA LYS A 131 -3.73 -25.50 -8.36
C LYS A 131 -4.75 -26.46 -8.97
N ASN A 132 -5.54 -25.98 -9.92
CA ASN A 132 -6.47 -26.77 -10.73
C ASN A 132 -7.42 -27.66 -9.91
N ASN A 133 -7.85 -27.18 -8.73
CA ASN A 133 -8.87 -27.84 -7.91
C ASN A 133 -10.13 -27.00 -7.90
N ASP A 134 -10.93 -27.13 -8.96
CA ASP A 134 -12.15 -26.37 -9.17
C ASP A 134 -13.11 -26.43 -7.98
N SER A 135 -13.23 -27.59 -7.34
CA SER A 135 -14.15 -27.77 -6.21
C SER A 135 -13.82 -26.86 -5.03
N VAL A 136 -12.53 -26.71 -4.72
CA VAL A 136 -12.06 -25.85 -3.62
C VAL A 136 -12.05 -24.40 -4.07
N ILE A 137 -11.54 -24.12 -5.27
CA ILE A 137 -11.41 -22.76 -5.80
C ILE A 137 -12.78 -22.09 -5.91
N LYS A 138 -13.80 -22.77 -6.46
CA LYS A 138 -15.16 -22.23 -6.58
C LYS A 138 -15.81 -21.89 -5.23
N ARG A 139 -15.45 -22.60 -4.15
CA ARG A 139 -15.92 -22.26 -2.79
C ARG A 139 -15.29 -20.96 -2.30
N TYR A 140 -14.00 -20.77 -2.55
CA TYR A 140 -13.31 -19.51 -2.25
C TYR A 140 -13.78 -18.36 -3.14
N GLU A 141 -14.10 -18.60 -4.41
CA GLU A 141 -14.70 -17.58 -5.28
C GLU A 141 -16.05 -17.13 -4.75
N LYS A 142 -16.91 -18.08 -4.34
CA LYS A 142 -18.21 -17.76 -3.73
C LYS A 142 -18.05 -16.96 -2.44
N GLU A 143 -17.08 -17.33 -1.61
CA GLU A 143 -16.77 -16.61 -0.38
C GLU A 143 -16.24 -15.20 -0.66
N PHE A 144 -15.30 -15.06 -1.59
CA PHE A 144 -14.81 -13.76 -2.03
C PHE A 144 -15.96 -12.87 -2.50
N LEU A 145 -16.85 -13.37 -3.35
CA LEU A 145 -18.00 -12.61 -3.82
C LEU A 145 -18.97 -12.23 -2.69
N ARG A 146 -19.17 -13.11 -1.69
CA ARG A 146 -19.99 -12.82 -0.51
C ARG A 146 -19.39 -11.67 0.30
N LEU A 147 -18.08 -11.71 0.56
CA LEU A 147 -17.36 -10.66 1.28
C LEU A 147 -17.30 -9.36 0.46
N TRP A 148 -17.04 -9.47 -0.83
CA TRP A 148 -16.91 -8.36 -1.78
C TRP A 148 -18.17 -7.49 -1.85
N LYS A 149 -19.35 -8.14 -1.91
CA LYS A 149 -20.66 -7.47 -1.93
C LYS A 149 -20.92 -6.64 -0.67
N ARG A 150 -20.30 -7.00 0.46
CA ARG A 150 -20.38 -6.27 1.73
C ARG A 150 -19.27 -5.23 1.88
N GLY A 151 -18.18 -5.38 1.12
CA GLY A 151 -17.09 -4.43 1.09
C GLY A 151 -17.52 -3.08 0.51
N ARG A 152 -16.96 -1.99 1.03
CA ARG A 152 -17.19 -0.64 0.55
C ARG A 152 -15.93 -0.08 -0.08
N VAL A 153 -16.10 0.66 -1.18
CA VAL A 153 -15.02 1.46 -1.75
C VAL A 153 -14.63 2.52 -0.72
N ARG A 154 -13.33 2.64 -0.43
CA ARG A 154 -12.83 3.72 0.43
C ARG A 154 -13.04 5.04 -0.29
N LYS A 155 -13.91 5.91 0.24
CA LYS A 155 -13.99 7.30 -0.23
C LYS A 155 -12.70 8.03 0.14
N THR A 156 -11.91 8.42 -0.86
CA THR A 156 -10.78 9.32 -0.66
C THR A 156 -11.30 10.74 -0.57
N ASN A 157 -11.19 11.35 0.61
CA ASN A 157 -11.52 12.76 0.79
C ASN A 157 -10.36 13.60 0.25
N ILE A 158 -10.49 14.06 -1.00
CA ILE A 158 -9.52 14.93 -1.67
C ILE A 158 -9.96 16.38 -1.47
N VAL A 159 -9.07 17.22 -0.95
CA VAL A 159 -9.28 18.67 -0.90
C VAL A 159 -9.05 19.25 -2.29
N LYS A 160 -10.02 20.05 -2.78
CA LYS A 160 -9.87 20.78 -4.05
C LYS A 160 -8.95 21.99 -3.83
N GLY A 161 -8.09 22.26 -4.81
CA GLY A 161 -7.12 23.36 -4.75
C GLY A 161 -5.81 22.98 -4.05
N GLU A 162 -4.88 23.94 -3.99
CA GLU A 162 -3.59 23.79 -3.32
C GLU A 162 -3.64 24.41 -1.92
N ILE A 163 -3.02 23.74 -0.94
CA ILE A 163 -2.84 24.30 0.42
C ILE A 163 -1.40 24.78 0.63
N ASN A 164 -1.21 25.76 1.53
CA ASN A 164 0.12 26.24 1.88
C ASN A 164 0.74 25.39 3.00
N PHE A 165 1.78 24.62 2.68
CA PHE A 165 2.50 23.78 3.65
C PHE A 165 3.30 24.57 4.68
N ASN A 166 3.67 25.83 4.40
CA ASN A 166 4.27 26.71 5.39
C ASN A 166 3.23 27.27 6.38
N ASN A 167 1.92 27.17 6.10
CA ASN A 167 0.85 27.56 7.02
C ASN A 167 0.24 26.34 7.73
N ILE A 168 0.60 26.14 9.00
CA ILE A 168 0.13 24.97 9.77
C ILE A 168 -1.40 24.91 9.95
N ASN A 169 -2.10 26.06 9.89
CA ASN A 169 -3.55 26.08 10.02
C ASN A 169 -4.25 25.50 8.79
N ASP A 170 -3.69 25.69 7.59
CA ASP A 170 -4.20 25.09 6.36
C ASP A 170 -4.02 23.57 6.40
N VAL A 171 -2.88 23.10 6.89
CA VAL A 171 -2.58 21.68 7.10
C VAL A 171 -3.53 21.05 8.12
N LYS A 172 -3.76 21.69 9.28
CA LYS A 172 -4.65 21.19 10.34
C LYS A 172 -6.08 20.95 9.85
N LYS A 173 -6.64 21.86 9.06
CA LYS A 173 -7.99 21.75 8.45
C LYS A 173 -8.12 20.54 7.49
N CYS A 174 -6.99 20.01 7.05
CA CYS A 174 -6.90 18.91 6.11
C CYS A 174 -6.55 17.57 6.75
N LYS A 175 -6.53 17.45 8.09
CA LYS A 175 -6.28 16.18 8.79
C LYS A 175 -7.13 15.04 8.22
N GLY A 176 -6.48 13.93 7.85
CA GLY A 176 -7.12 12.74 7.31
C GLY A 176 -7.51 12.83 5.82
N LYS A 177 -7.31 13.98 5.18
CA LYS A 177 -7.64 14.22 3.77
C LYS A 177 -6.40 14.13 2.89
N TYR A 178 -6.59 13.80 1.63
CA TYR A 178 -5.58 13.94 0.59
C TYR A 178 -5.57 15.38 0.09
N VAL A 179 -4.38 15.94 -0.07
CA VAL A 179 -4.18 17.32 -0.51
C VAL A 179 -3.07 17.37 -1.54
N THR A 180 -3.18 18.33 -2.46
CA THR A 180 -2.00 18.93 -3.08
C THR A 180 -1.65 20.15 -2.25
N GLY A 181 -0.37 20.29 -1.87
CA GLY A 181 0.09 21.51 -1.23
C GLY A 181 1.43 21.97 -1.78
N ILE A 182 1.70 23.25 -1.55
CA ILE A 182 2.90 23.94 -1.99
C ILE A 182 3.57 24.61 -0.78
N GLY A 183 4.89 24.66 -0.76
CA GLY A 183 5.61 25.44 0.22
C GLY A 183 7.12 25.38 0.04
N THR A 184 7.82 26.33 0.64
CA THR A 184 9.28 26.37 0.68
C THR A 184 9.79 25.45 1.79
N VAL A 185 10.68 24.51 1.43
CA VAL A 185 11.32 23.62 2.40
C VAL A 185 12.32 24.42 3.21
N ARG A 186 12.05 24.60 4.50
CA ARG A 186 12.92 25.38 5.40
C ARG A 186 14.17 24.60 5.80
N ASN A 187 14.02 23.30 6.06
CA ASN A 187 15.13 22.45 6.46
C ASN A 187 14.93 21.00 6.00
N VAL A 188 16.04 20.32 5.70
CA VAL A 188 16.07 18.89 5.36
C VAL A 188 16.80 18.14 6.47
N GLY A 189 16.06 17.37 7.27
CA GLY A 189 16.60 16.46 8.26
C GLY A 189 16.92 15.09 7.65
N PHE A 190 17.87 14.37 8.24
CA PHE A 190 18.21 13.00 7.83
C PHE A 190 18.52 12.10 9.04
N SER A 191 17.89 10.93 9.10
CA SER A 191 18.19 9.90 10.09
C SER A 191 19.11 8.84 9.48
N LYS A 192 20.36 8.78 9.94
CA LYS A 192 21.32 7.74 9.54
C LYS A 192 20.83 6.33 9.90
N ARG A 193 20.13 6.19 11.02
CA ARG A 193 19.61 4.89 11.49
C ARG A 193 18.59 4.27 10.55
N SER A 194 17.66 5.08 10.03
CA SER A 194 16.55 4.59 9.19
C SER A 194 16.69 4.96 7.71
N GLY A 195 17.70 5.76 7.34
CA GLY A 195 17.83 6.33 5.99
C GLY A 195 16.65 7.22 5.61
N THR A 196 16.00 7.87 6.58
CA THR A 196 14.78 8.66 6.36
C THR A 196 15.11 10.14 6.29
N TYR A 197 14.55 10.83 5.29
CA TYR A 197 14.63 12.28 5.13
C TYR A 197 13.35 12.96 5.63
N PHE A 198 13.50 14.18 6.14
CA PHE A 198 12.42 15.00 6.68
C PHE A 198 12.47 16.39 6.06
N LEU A 199 11.54 16.72 5.17
CA LEU A 199 11.39 18.08 4.63
C LEU A 199 10.49 18.87 5.57
N ASN A 200 11.05 19.85 6.27
CA ASN A 200 10.34 20.63 7.28
C ASN A 200 9.89 21.97 6.68
N PHE A 201 8.62 22.32 6.90
CA PHE A 201 8.01 23.54 6.34
C PHE A 201 7.73 24.62 7.39
N GLY A 202 7.73 24.28 8.69
CA GLY A 202 7.53 25.23 9.78
C GLY A 202 8.83 25.73 10.42
N GLU A 203 8.74 26.84 11.14
CA GLU A 203 9.87 27.49 11.83
C GLU A 203 10.24 26.85 13.17
N ARG A 204 9.31 26.11 13.79
CA ARG A 204 9.45 25.50 15.12
C ARG A 204 9.06 24.03 15.11
N ARG A 205 9.44 23.31 16.17
CA ARG A 205 8.99 21.94 16.45
C ARG A 205 7.46 21.88 16.43
N GLY A 206 6.88 20.97 15.64
CA GLY A 206 5.43 20.86 15.45
C GLY A 206 4.88 21.48 14.14
N GLY A 207 5.75 22.03 13.29
CA GLY A 207 5.42 22.36 11.90
C GLY A 207 5.10 21.13 11.04
N PHE A 208 4.66 21.37 9.81
CA PHE A 208 4.37 20.31 8.84
C PHE A 208 5.66 19.71 8.26
N THR A 209 5.65 18.39 8.08
CA THR A 209 6.80 17.63 7.58
C THR A 209 6.40 16.68 6.45
N ILE A 210 7.20 16.61 5.38
CA ILE A 210 7.15 15.51 4.43
C ILE A 210 8.24 14.49 4.81
N VAL A 211 7.83 13.26 5.10
CA VAL A 211 8.71 12.16 5.51
C VAL A 211 8.99 11.28 4.30
N ILE A 212 10.27 11.06 4.00
CA ILE A 212 10.71 10.26 2.85
C ILE A 212 11.57 9.10 3.35
N PHE A 213 10.97 7.90 3.40
CA PHE A 213 11.68 6.68 3.82
C PHE A 213 12.74 6.24 2.80
N LYS A 214 13.73 5.48 3.28
CA LYS A 214 14.91 5.04 2.53
C LYS A 214 14.62 4.59 1.10
N ARG A 215 13.63 3.72 0.88
CA ARG A 215 13.27 3.23 -0.47
C ARG A 215 12.86 4.37 -1.41
N THR A 216 11.92 5.23 -0.99
CA THR A 216 11.48 6.38 -1.78
C THR A 216 12.61 7.39 -1.97
N ALA A 217 13.45 7.58 -0.94
CA ALA A 217 14.59 8.47 -0.99
C ALA A 217 15.63 8.00 -2.01
N SER A 218 15.95 6.71 -2.06
CA SER A 218 16.83 6.12 -3.08
C SER A 218 16.27 6.33 -4.49
N SER A 219 14.96 6.12 -4.70
CA SER A 219 14.32 6.40 -5.99
C SER A 219 14.41 7.88 -6.38
N TYR A 220 14.17 8.80 -5.44
CA TYR A 220 14.35 10.23 -5.69
C TYR A 220 15.80 10.54 -6.09
N ILE A 221 16.77 10.09 -5.30
CA ILE A 221 18.20 10.40 -5.49
C ILE A 221 18.69 9.92 -6.84
N ASN A 222 18.34 8.70 -7.24
CA ASN A 222 18.76 8.12 -8.51
C ASN A 222 18.16 8.84 -9.74
N ASN A 223 17.06 9.59 -9.56
CA ASN A 223 16.36 10.25 -10.67
C ASN A 223 16.49 11.77 -10.67
N ARG A 224 16.74 12.40 -9.51
CA ARG A 224 16.65 13.85 -9.30
C ARG A 224 17.77 14.44 -8.46
N GLY A 225 18.75 13.63 -8.06
CA GLY A 225 19.88 14.06 -7.25
C GLY A 225 19.55 14.23 -5.76
N SER A 226 20.44 14.90 -5.04
CA SER A 226 20.40 14.97 -3.58
C SER A 226 19.11 15.61 -3.04
N ILE A 227 18.45 14.94 -2.10
CA ILE A 227 17.27 15.48 -1.38
C ILE A 227 17.65 16.71 -0.54
N PHE A 228 18.92 16.84 -0.11
CA PHE A 228 19.38 18.03 0.61
C PHE A 228 19.27 19.31 -0.22
N ASN A 229 19.31 19.20 -1.55
CA ASN A 229 19.18 20.34 -2.46
C ASN A 229 17.76 20.95 -2.46
N LEU A 230 16.80 20.30 -1.82
CA LEU A 230 15.45 20.84 -1.66
C LEU A 230 15.39 21.95 -0.61
N LYS A 231 16.39 22.09 0.28
CA LYS A 231 16.41 23.18 1.26
C LYS A 231 16.37 24.54 0.54
N GLY A 232 15.44 25.39 0.94
CA GLY A 232 15.20 26.71 0.34
C GLY A 232 14.37 26.69 -0.94
N LYS A 233 14.09 25.51 -1.52
CA LYS A 233 13.27 25.40 -2.73
C LYS A 233 11.78 25.33 -2.40
N THR A 234 10.97 25.89 -3.26
CA THR A 234 9.52 25.69 -3.24
C THR A 234 9.19 24.36 -3.88
N VAL A 235 8.42 23.53 -3.18
CA VAL A 235 8.00 22.21 -3.64
C VAL A 235 6.50 22.07 -3.58
N ARG A 236 5.96 21.30 -4.53
CA ARG A 236 4.58 20.84 -4.56
C ARG A 236 4.54 19.37 -4.20
N CYS A 237 3.63 18.96 -3.31
CA CYS A 237 3.47 17.56 -2.95
C CYS A 237 2.01 17.15 -2.88
N TYR A 238 1.70 15.95 -3.39
CA TYR A 238 0.41 15.28 -3.19
C TYR A 238 0.53 14.17 -2.14
N GLY A 239 -0.37 14.16 -1.14
CA GLY A 239 -0.41 13.10 -0.13
C GLY A 239 -1.49 13.27 0.93
N LYS A 240 -1.66 12.25 1.79
CA LYS A 240 -2.61 12.28 2.91
C LYS A 240 -1.98 12.98 4.12
N ILE A 241 -2.67 13.98 4.67
CA ILE A 241 -2.25 14.62 5.93
C ILE A 241 -2.57 13.67 7.10
N LYS A 242 -1.53 13.22 7.80
CA LYS A 242 -1.63 12.43 9.02
C LYS A 242 -1.19 13.26 10.23
N TYR A 243 -1.71 12.94 11.41
CA TYR A 243 -1.28 13.55 12.66
C TYR A 243 -0.83 12.46 13.61
N TYR A 244 0.41 12.58 14.10
CA TYR A 244 0.98 11.70 15.10
C TYR A 244 1.27 12.51 16.36
N LYS A 245 0.80 12.04 17.52
CA LYS A 245 1.00 12.75 18.81
C LYS A 245 2.46 13.11 19.08
N LYS A 246 3.40 12.27 18.63
CA LYS A 246 4.85 12.45 18.82
C LYS A 246 5.52 13.32 17.74
N TYR A 247 5.01 13.30 16.50
CA TYR A 247 5.71 13.86 15.34
C TYR A 247 5.02 15.09 14.72
N GLY A 248 3.74 15.33 15.04
CA GLY A 248 2.96 16.42 14.46
C GLY A 248 2.26 16.01 13.16
N TYR A 249 2.08 16.98 12.27
CA TYR A 249 1.41 16.78 10.98
C TYR A 249 2.39 16.38 9.90
N GLU A 250 2.10 15.29 9.20
CA GLU A 250 3.00 14.72 8.21
C GLU A 250 2.29 14.26 6.94
N ILE A 251 3.02 14.31 5.82
CA ILE A 251 2.79 13.44 4.66
C ILE A 251 3.92 12.41 4.62
N ILE A 252 3.57 11.14 4.49
CA ILE A 252 4.55 10.10 4.15
C ILE A 252 4.65 10.03 2.63
N LEU A 253 5.79 10.44 2.07
CA LEU A 253 6.04 10.39 0.64
C LEU A 253 6.32 8.95 0.21
N ASN A 254 5.30 8.34 -0.40
CA ASN A 254 5.35 6.96 -0.82
C ASN A 254 5.87 6.78 -2.27
N ASP A 255 5.79 7.80 -3.11
CA ASP A 255 6.31 7.83 -4.48
C ASP A 255 7.02 9.17 -4.71
N TYR A 256 8.28 9.13 -5.16
CA TYR A 256 9.07 10.33 -5.39
C TYR A 256 8.47 11.26 -6.46
N LYS A 257 7.66 10.71 -7.38
CA LYS A 257 6.96 11.47 -8.42
C LYS A 257 5.87 12.37 -7.87
N LYS A 258 5.38 12.13 -6.64
CA LYS A 258 4.35 12.96 -5.98
C LYS A 258 4.91 14.22 -5.34
N LEU A 259 6.24 14.42 -5.35
CA LEU A 259 6.92 15.62 -4.89
C LEU A 259 7.56 16.28 -6.10
N GLU A 260 7.37 17.56 -6.33
CA GLU A 260 7.90 18.30 -7.47
C GLU A 260 8.53 19.60 -7.00
N ILE A 261 9.64 20.01 -7.61
CA ILE A 261 10.18 21.35 -7.40
C ILE A 261 9.34 22.30 -8.26
N VAL A 262 8.77 23.32 -7.63
CA VAL A 262 8.11 24.41 -8.35
C VAL A 262 9.21 25.43 -8.60
N ASN A 263 9.58 25.60 -9.88
CA ASN A 263 10.74 26.41 -10.26
C ASN A 263 10.71 27.81 -9.63
N ASP A 264 11.91 28.27 -9.28
CA ASP A 264 12.24 29.61 -8.77
C ASP A 264 11.98 30.70 -9.80
#